data_AF-D9SEK6-F1
#
_entry.id   AF-D9SEK6-F1
#
_cell.length_a   1.000
_cell.length_b   1.000
_cell.length_c   1.000
_cell.angle_alpha   90.00
_cell.angle_beta   90.00
_cell.angle_gamma   90.00
#
_symmetry.space_group_name_H-M   'P 1'
#
loop_
_entity.id
_entity.type
_entity.pdbx_description
1 polymer ?
#
loop_
_entity_poly.entity_id
_entity_poly.type
_entity_poly.pdbx_seq_one_letter_code
_entity_poly.pdbx_strand_id
1 'polypeptide(L)' 'MGALFDMKSFFAWLESAGEHELLQRRDQLQYAINHKLTEGGVIADARYLLKEIEQEMLARTMR' A
#
# COMPACT_ATOMS: atom_id res chain seq x y z
N MET A 1 11.07 11.18 -13.35
CA MET A 1 10.00 10.34 -12.78
C MET A 1 10.36 10.05 -11.34
N GLY A 2 9.90 10.89 -10.41
CA GLY A 2 10.14 10.71 -8.99
C GLY A 2 9.25 9.58 -8.50
N ALA A 3 9.80 8.37 -8.38
CA ALA A 3 9.10 7.27 -7.76
C ALA A 3 8.80 7.68 -6.31
N LEU A 4 7.53 7.96 -6.00
CA LEU A 4 7.07 8.30 -4.65
C LEU A 4 7.39 7.18 -3.64
N PHE A 5 7.72 5.98 -4.12
CA PHE A 5 8.16 4.83 -3.35
C PHE A 5 9.25 4.07 -4.09
N ASP A 6 10.36 3.78 -3.41
CA ASP A 6 11.24 2.70 -3.82
C ASP A 6 10.46 1.37 -3.65
N MET A 7 10.02 0.78 -4.77
CA MET A 7 9.23 -0.45 -4.75
C MET A 7 9.93 -1.57 -3.98
N LYS A 8 11.27 -1.63 -4.03
CA LYS A 8 12.02 -2.63 -3.28
C LYS A 8 11.83 -2.48 -1.77
N SER A 9 11.91 -1.24 -1.29
CA SER A 9 11.67 -0.90 0.12
C SER A 9 10.22 -1.18 0.54
N PHE A 10 9.25 -0.99 -0.37
CA PHE A 10 7.84 -1.33 -0.12
C PHE A 10 7.64 -2.84 0.08
N PHE A 11 8.12 -3.68 -0.83
CA PHE A 11 7.96 -5.13 -0.70
C PHE A 11 8.74 -5.70 0.49
N ALA A 12 9.93 -5.19 0.78
CA ALA A 12 10.67 -5.56 1.98
C ALA A 12 9.90 -5.21 3.27
N TRP A 13 9.29 -4.01 3.31
CA TRP A 13 8.40 -3.64 4.41
C TRP A 13 7.18 -4.57 4.47
N LEU A 14 6.51 -4.83 3.34
CA LEU A 14 5.31 -5.67 3.25
C LEU A 14 5.53 -7.07 3.84
N GLU A 15 6.67 -7.69 3.55
CA GLU A 15 7.05 -8.99 4.12
C GLU A 15 7.28 -8.92 5.64
N SER A 16 7.95 -7.87 6.12
CA SER A 16 8.32 -7.73 7.53
C SER A 16 7.25 -7.11 8.45
N ALA A 17 6.26 -6.42 7.87
CA ALA A 17 5.27 -5.63 8.61
C ALA A 17 4.36 -6.52 9.47
N GLY A 18 3.99 -6.03 10.65
CA GLY A 18 2.97 -6.67 11.48
C GLY A 18 1.55 -6.43 10.96
N GLU A 19 0.58 -7.23 11.39
CA GLU A 19 -0.84 -7.06 11.00
C GLU A 19 -1.38 -5.65 11.29
N HIS A 20 -1.03 -5.09 12.45
CA HIS A 20 -1.46 -3.75 12.83
C HIS A 20 -0.89 -2.66 11.91
N GLU A 21 0.37 -2.81 11.49
CA GLU A 21 1.02 -1.88 10.57
C GLU A 21 0.43 -1.97 9.16
N LEU A 22 0.13 -3.19 8.70
CA LEU A 22 -0.54 -3.42 7.42
C LEU A 22 -1.91 -2.74 7.40
N LEU A 23 -2.73 -2.93 8.44
CA LEU A 23 -4.03 -2.27 8.59
C LEU A 23 -3.90 -0.75 8.60
N GLN A 24 -3.01 -0.21 9.43
CA GLN A 24 -2.80 1.23 9.52
C GLN A 24 -2.37 1.83 8.18
N ARG A 25 -1.45 1.17 7.47
CA ARG A 25 -0.96 1.63 6.18
C ARG A 25 -2.04 1.54 5.09
N ARG A 26 -2.84 0.48 5.09
CA ARG A 26 -4.02 0.34 4.20
C ARG A 26 -4.96 1.52 4.36
N ASP A 27 -5.35 1.84 5.60
CA ASP A 27 -6.29 2.93 5.89
C ASP A 27 -5.71 4.30 5.50
N GLN A 28 -4.43 4.54 5.81
CA GLN A 28 -3.75 5.78 5.41
C GLN A 28 -3.70 5.95 3.89
N LEU A 29 -3.36 4.89 3.16
CA LEU A 29 -3.25 4.92 1.71
C LEU A 29 -4.62 5.08 1.05
N GLN A 30 -5.63 4.36 1.56
CA GLN A 30 -7.02 4.50 1.13
C GLN A 30 -7.55 5.93 1.33
N TYR A 31 -7.28 6.54 2.48
CA TYR A 31 -7.64 7.93 2.75
C TYR A 31 -6.93 8.90 1.80
N ALA A 32 -5.63 8.70 1.57
CA ALA A 32 -4.86 9.53 0.66
C ALA A 32 -5.40 9.46 -0.78
N ILE A 33 -5.72 8.26 -1.27
CA ILE A 33 -6.33 8.06 -2.59
C ILE A 33 -7.65 8.81 -2.73
N ASN A 34 -8.50 8.76 -1.70
CA ASN A 34 -9.84 9.34 -1.77
C ASN A 34 -9.87 10.86 -1.57
N HIS A 35 -8.93 11.42 -0.82
CA HIS A 35 -9.03 12.80 -0.32
C HIS A 35 -7.82 13.68 -0.60
N LYS A 36 -6.64 13.12 -0.89
CA LYS A 36 -5.38 13.90 -1.02
C LYS A 36 -4.77 13.84 -2.42
N LEU A 37 -4.87 12.70 -3.09
CA LEU A 37 -4.28 12.51 -4.40
C LEU A 37 -5.21 13.06 -5.49
N THR A 38 -4.65 13.88 -6.37
CA THR A 38 -5.38 14.50 -7.49
C THR A 38 -4.80 14.10 -8.85
N GLU A 39 -3.57 13.62 -8.88
CA GLU A 39 -2.89 13.19 -10.09
C GLU A 39 -3.23 11.73 -10.42
N GLY A 40 -3.79 11.49 -11.62
CA GLY A 40 -4.27 10.17 -12.03
C GLY A 40 -3.19 9.08 -12.03
N GLY A 41 -1.96 9.40 -12.43
CA GLY A 41 -0.83 8.46 -12.39
C GLY A 41 -0.48 8.05 -10.96
N VAL A 42 -0.41 9.03 -10.05
CA VAL A 42 -0.13 8.78 -8.62
C VAL A 42 -1.26 8.01 -7.95
N ILE A 43 -2.51 8.26 -8.34
CA ILE A 43 -3.68 7.49 -7.87
C ILE A 43 -3.57 6.03 -8.34
N ALA A 44 -3.17 5.78 -9.59
CA ALA A 44 -3.02 4.44 -10.12
C ALA A 44 -1.92 3.66 -9.38
N ASP A 45 -0.77 4.30 -9.14
CA ASP A 45 0.34 3.72 -8.38
C ASP A 45 -0.07 3.44 -6.92
N ALA A 46 -0.76 4.39 -6.27
CA ALA A 46 -1.24 4.21 -4.90
C ALA A 46 -2.30 3.09 -4.80
N ARG A 47 -3.19 2.96 -5.79
CA ARG A 47 -4.16 1.85 -5.85
C ARG A 47 -3.48 0.50 -6.05
N TYR A 48 -2.41 0.46 -6.83
CA TYR A 48 -1.59 -0.75 -6.97
C TYR A 48 -0.98 -1.16 -5.62
N LEU A 49 -0.32 -0.23 -4.93
CA LEU A 49 0.27 -0.50 -3.62
C LEU A 49 -0.78 -0.91 -2.57
N LEU A 50 -1.97 -0.29 -2.59
CA LEU A 50 -3.08 -0.67 -1.72
C LEU A 50 -3.48 -2.12 -1.93
N LYS A 51 -3.60 -2.54 -3.18
CA LYS A 51 -3.97 -3.90 -3.54
C LYS A 51 -2.93 -4.91 -3.05
N GLU A 52 -1.64 -4.62 -3.18
CA GLU A 52 -0.57 -5.51 -2.68
C GLU A 52 -0.65 -5.70 -1.16
N ILE A 53 -0.94 -4.62 -0.39
CA ILE A 53 -1.17 -4.71 1.06
C ILE A 53 -2.37 -5.62 1.37
N GLU A 54 -3.48 -5.43 0.66
CA GLU A 54 -4.69 -6.23 0.87
C GLU A 54 -4.48 -7.71 0.53
N GLN A 55 -3.74 -8.02 -0.55
CA GLN A 55 -3.41 -9.39 -0.91
C GLN A 55 -2.55 -10.06 0.16
N GLU A 56 -1.53 -9.37 0.68
CA GLU A 56 -0.68 -9.91 1.75
C GLU A 56 -1.49 -10.17 3.02
N MET A 57 -2.37 -9.25 3.41
CA MET A 57 -3.26 -9.44 4.55
C MET A 57 -4.18 -10.67 4.38
N LEU A 58 -4.77 -10.84 3.20
CA LEU A 58 -5.59 -12.00 2.87
C LEU A 58 -4.79 -13.30 2.91
N ALA A 59 -3.58 -13.30 2.32
CA ALA A 59 -2.69 -14.46 2.32
C ALA A 59 -2.31 -14.90 3.74
N ARG A 60 -2.11 -13.93 4.65
CA ARG A 60 -1.84 -14.21 6.07
C ARG A 60 -3.06 -14.74 6.80
N THR A 61 -4.25 -14.22 6.50
CA THR A 61 -5.50 -14.69 7.10
C THR A 61 -5.85 -16.12 6.69
N MET A 62 -5.42 -16.54 5.48
CA MET A 62 -5.65 -17.88 4.94
C MET A 62 -4.57 -18.91 5.33
N ARG A 63 -3.52 -18.50 6.06
CA ARG A 63 -2.45 -19.38 6.56
C ARG A 63 -2.80 -19.95 7.94
#